data_AF-A0A374VG37-F1
#
_entry.id   AF-A0A374VG37-F1
#
_cell.length_a   1.000
_cell.length_b   1.000
_cell.length_c   1.000
_cell.angle_alpha   90.00
_cell.angle_beta   90.00
_cell.angle_gamma   90.00
#
_symmetry.space_group_name_H-M   'P 1'
#
loop_
_entity.id
_entity.type
_entity.pdbx_description
1 polymer ?
#
loop_
_entity_poly.entity_id
_entity_poly.type
_entity_poly.pdbx_seq_one_letter_code
_entity_poly.pdbx_strand_id
1 'polypeptide(L)'
;MNDDDWVSFYKNIRKGSEVVLDYGKSVTISSLVYIPRNDDNYVRMGDTYELLYHDGQRGWRTLGWQKAVSSSLMYENVPDNALLWLRNHTRGKEERAFYYEHGKQIFP
;
A
#
# COMPACT_ATOMS: atom_id res chain seq x y z
N MET A 1 -10.12 12.72 18.00
CA MET A 1 -8.95 13.21 17.25
C MET A 1 -8.34 11.99 16.58
N ASN A 2 -8.18 12.03 15.26
CA ASN A 2 -7.34 11.08 14.54
C ASN A 2 -5.94 11.71 14.55
N ASP A 3 -4.92 11.00 15.04
CA ASP A 3 -3.54 11.49 15.04
C ASP A 3 -2.89 11.41 13.64
N ASP A 4 -3.61 10.86 12.65
CA ASP A 4 -3.16 10.63 11.27
C ASP A 4 -1.90 9.76 11.17
N ASP A 5 -1.61 9.03 12.27
CA ASP A 5 -0.49 8.13 12.41
C ASP A 5 -0.95 6.68 12.22
N TRP A 6 -0.59 6.12 11.06
CA TRP A 6 -0.97 4.77 10.66
C TRP A 6 -0.24 3.69 11.45
N VAL A 7 0.81 4.04 12.21
CA VAL A 7 1.56 3.07 13.02
C VAL A 7 0.98 2.89 14.42
N SER A 8 -0.07 3.62 14.82
CA SER A 8 -0.80 3.35 16.06
C SER A 8 -1.50 2.00 15.98
N PHE A 9 -0.95 0.97 16.63
CA PHE A 9 -1.47 -0.40 16.58
C PHE A 9 -1.91 -0.92 17.96
N TYR A 10 -2.93 -1.78 17.95
CA TYR A 10 -3.28 -2.63 19.08
C TYR A 10 -2.87 -4.07 18.79
N LYS A 11 -2.07 -4.68 19.67
CA LYS A 11 -1.69 -6.10 19.59
C LYS A 11 -2.04 -6.79 20.90
N ASN A 12 -3.06 -7.63 20.88
CA ASN A 12 -3.35 -8.50 22.01
C ASN A 12 -2.38 -9.69 22.03
N ILE A 13 -1.93 -10.09 23.22
CA ILE A 13 -0.99 -11.19 23.43
C ILE A 13 -1.68 -12.55 23.25
N ARG A 14 -3.02 -12.62 23.40
CA ARG A 14 -3.79 -13.87 23.31
C ARG A 14 -4.55 -13.99 21.99
N LYS A 15 -4.47 -15.16 21.36
CA LYS A 15 -5.32 -15.52 20.21
C LYS A 15 -6.78 -15.62 20.65
N GLY A 16 -7.71 -15.18 19.80
CA GLY A 16 -9.15 -15.19 20.08
C GLY A 16 -9.65 -13.98 20.87
N SER A 17 -8.89 -12.89 20.90
CA SER A 17 -9.29 -11.65 21.56
C SER A 17 -10.22 -10.81 20.69
N GLU A 18 -11.12 -10.07 21.32
CA GLU A 18 -12.08 -9.20 20.65
C GLU A 18 -11.57 -7.74 20.58
N VAL A 19 -11.98 -7.03 19.53
CA VAL A 19 -11.83 -5.57 19.42
C VAL A 19 -13.21 -4.97 19.66
N VAL A 20 -13.35 -4.18 20.72
CA VAL A 20 -14.61 -3.53 21.09
C VAL A 20 -14.53 -2.04 20.77
N LEU A 21 -15.50 -1.54 20.00
CA LEU A 21 -15.70 -0.12 19.73
C LEU A 21 -16.87 0.37 20.59
N ASP A 22 -16.57 1.01 21.72
CA ASP A 22 -17.58 1.63 22.57
C ASP A 22 -17.72 3.12 22.23
N TYR A 23 -18.89 3.49 21.72
CA TYR A 23 -19.21 4.87 21.35
C TYR A 23 -19.87 5.67 22.49
N GLY A 24 -20.26 5.01 23.60
CA GLY A 24 -20.98 5.63 24.71
C GLY A 24 -22.38 6.18 24.37
N LYS A 25 -22.83 6.03 23.11
CA LYS A 25 -24.12 6.50 22.59
C LYS A 25 -24.50 5.72 21.33
N SER A 26 -25.77 5.83 20.93
CA SER A 26 -26.23 5.28 19.65
C SER A 26 -25.59 6.03 18.48
N VAL A 27 -25.00 5.28 17.54
CA VAL A 27 -24.37 5.79 16.31
C VAL A 27 -24.77 4.92 15.13
N THR A 28 -24.95 5.55 13.96
CA THR A 28 -25.12 4.83 12.69
C THR A 28 -23.74 4.59 12.07
N ILE A 29 -23.37 3.32 11.89
CA ILE A 29 -22.12 2.93 11.24
C ILE A 29 -22.41 2.61 9.78
N SER A 30 -21.83 3.38 8.85
CA SER A 30 -21.96 3.15 7.41
C SER A 30 -20.88 2.21 6.85
N SER A 31 -19.69 2.19 7.47
CA SER A 31 -18.58 1.31 7.08
C SER A 31 -17.60 1.12 8.25
N LEU A 32 -16.91 -0.02 8.24
CA LEU A 32 -15.78 -0.34 9.12
C LEU A 32 -14.61 -0.77 8.24
N VAL A 33 -13.45 -0.15 8.42
CA VAL A 33 -12.22 -0.52 7.73
C VAL A 33 -11.23 -1.07 8.77
N TYR A 34 -10.80 -2.31 8.60
CA TYR A 34 -9.77 -2.94 9.41
C TYR A 34 -8.51 -3.15 8.57
N ILE A 35 -7.40 -2.55 9.00
CA ILE A 35 -6.09 -2.72 8.36
C ILE A 35 -5.22 -3.50 9.34
N PRO A 36 -4.93 -4.80 9.09
CA PRO A 36 -4.01 -5.54 9.94
C PRO A 36 -2.63 -4.88 9.89
N ARG A 37 -1.89 -4.94 11.01
CA ARG A 37 -0.53 -4.39 11.10
C ARG A 37 0.31 -4.92 9.94
N ASN A 38 0.75 -4.00 9.10
CA ASN A 38 1.77 -4.21 8.08
C ASN A 38 2.91 -3.20 8.34
N ASP A 39 4.05 -3.37 7.68
CA ASP A 39 5.19 -2.46 7.83
C ASP A 39 5.03 -1.15 7.03
N ASP A 40 3.80 -0.63 6.89
CA ASP A 40 3.43 0.56 6.09
C ASP A 40 3.70 0.43 4.57
N ASN A 41 3.61 -0.79 4.04
CA ASN A 41 3.86 -1.09 2.61
C ASN A 41 2.64 -0.88 1.68
N TYR A 42 1.57 -0.22 2.13
CA TYR A 42 0.40 0.04 1.27
C TYR A 42 0.52 1.37 0.51
N VAL A 43 -0.22 1.47 -0.60
CA VAL A 43 -0.42 2.76 -1.28
C VAL A 43 -1.24 3.67 -0.35
N ARG A 44 -0.67 4.82 0.01
CA ARG A 44 -1.30 5.82 0.87
C ARG A 44 -1.82 6.99 0.03
N MET A 45 -3.09 7.33 0.22
CA MET A 45 -3.69 8.50 -0.41
C MET A 45 -2.89 9.77 -0.06
N GLY A 46 -2.65 10.61 -1.06
CA GLY A 46 -1.87 11.85 -0.94
C GLY A 46 -0.38 11.69 -1.25
N ASP A 47 0.18 10.48 -1.19
CA ASP A 47 1.58 10.23 -1.53
C ASP A 47 1.77 10.10 -3.05
N THR A 48 2.97 10.45 -3.50
CA THR A 48 3.36 10.39 -4.92
C THR A 48 4.24 9.18 -5.18
N TYR A 49 3.83 8.37 -6.15
CA TYR A 49 4.46 7.14 -6.53
C TYR A 49 4.98 7.18 -7.98
N GLU A 50 6.08 6.48 -8.23
CA GLU A 50 6.62 6.21 -9.56
C GLU A 50 6.70 4.71 -9.77
N LEU A 51 6.14 4.21 -10.87
CA LEU A 51 6.33 2.81 -11.26
C LEU A 51 7.45 2.74 -12.30
N LEU A 52 8.43 1.88 -12.06
CA LEU A 52 9.51 1.58 -13.00
C LEU A 52 9.41 0.14 -13.49
N TYR A 53 9.90 -0.11 -14.70
CA TYR A 53 10.17 -1.45 -15.23
C TYR A 53 11.64 -1.59 -15.62
N HIS A 54 12.16 -2.80 -15.55
CA HIS A 54 13.54 -3.08 -15.93
C HIS A 54 13.66 -3.42 -17.43
N ASP A 55 14.28 -2.53 -18.22
CA ASP A 55 14.49 -2.64 -19.67
C ASP A 55 15.87 -3.27 -20.00
N GLY A 56 16.15 -4.42 -19.37
CA GLY A 56 17.40 -5.17 -19.57
C GLY A 56 18.67 -4.33 -19.37
N GLN A 57 19.51 -4.23 -20.41
CA GLN A 57 20.77 -3.45 -20.34
C GLN A 57 20.55 -1.93 -20.20
N ARG A 58 19.35 -1.42 -20.52
CA ARG A 58 19.01 -0.01 -20.35
C ARG A 58 18.63 0.33 -18.90
N GLY A 59 18.52 -0.67 -18.04
CA GLY A 59 18.20 -0.52 -16.62
C GLY A 59 16.75 -0.11 -16.40
N TRP A 60 16.49 0.58 -15.28
CA TRP A 60 15.15 0.99 -14.87
C TRP A 60 14.62 2.15 -15.72
N ARG A 61 13.39 1.99 -16.22
CA ARG A 61 12.66 3.02 -16.98
C ARG A 61 11.33 3.30 -16.31
N THR A 62 10.95 4.58 -16.30
CA THR A 62 9.68 5.03 -15.71
C THR A 62 8.49 4.66 -16.59
N LEU A 63 7.40 4.23 -15.97
CA LEU A 63 6.05 4.11 -16.53
C LEU A 63 5.16 5.30 -16.13
N GLY A 64 5.71 6.24 -15.35
CA GLY A 64 5.05 7.47 -14.97
C GLY A 64 4.91 7.67 -13.47
N TRP A 65 4.43 8.86 -13.15
CA TRP A 65 4.25 9.34 -11.78
C TRP A 65 2.76 9.50 -11.50
N GLN A 66 2.31 9.10 -10.31
CA GLN A 66 0.93 9.23 -9.89
C GLN A 66 0.86 9.67 -8.43
N LYS A 67 0.02 10.67 -8.16
CA LYS A 67 -0.40 10.97 -6.79
C LYS A 67 -1.57 10.06 -6.44
N ALA A 68 -1.43 9.26 -5.40
CA ALA A 68 -2.45 8.33 -4.97
C ALA A 68 -3.70 9.10 -4.52
N VAL A 69 -4.81 8.89 -5.22
CA VAL A 69 -6.15 9.37 -4.83
C VAL A 69 -6.98 8.28 -4.16
N SER A 70 -6.47 7.04 -4.16
CA SER A 70 -7.07 5.88 -3.52
C SER A 70 -5.97 5.00 -2.88
N SER A 71 -6.37 3.89 -2.25
CA SER A 71 -5.45 2.84 -1.77
C SER A 71 -4.90 1.94 -2.90
N SER A 72 -5.08 2.34 -4.16
CA SER A 72 -4.60 1.63 -5.35
C SER A 72 -4.09 2.61 -6.40
N LEU A 73 -3.17 2.14 -7.26
CA LEU A 73 -2.62 2.86 -8.41
C LEU A 73 -2.89 2.05 -9.67
N MET A 74 -3.19 2.74 -10.77
CA MET A 74 -3.46 2.10 -12.05
C MET A 74 -2.51 2.64 -13.10
N TYR A 75 -1.56 1.81 -13.54
CA TYR A 75 -0.63 2.13 -14.62
C TYR A 75 -1.04 1.38 -15.88
N GLU A 76 -1.05 2.07 -17.01
CA GLU A 76 -1.35 1.49 -18.32
C GLU A 76 -0.06 1.15 -19.07
N ASN A 77 -0.16 0.28 -20.07
CA ASN A 77 0.95 -0.11 -20.95
C ASN A 77 2.17 -0.68 -20.19
N VAL A 78 1.93 -1.35 -19.07
CA VAL A 78 2.97 -2.07 -18.32
C VAL A 78 3.41 -3.27 -19.17
N PRO A 79 4.71 -3.44 -19.48
CA PRO A 79 5.17 -4.58 -20.26
C PRO A 79 4.94 -5.92 -19.54
N ASP A 80 4.52 -6.94 -20.28
CA ASP A 80 4.34 -8.29 -19.74
C ASP A 80 5.66 -8.89 -19.25
N ASN A 81 5.59 -9.68 -18.16
CA ASN A 81 6.73 -10.36 -17.54
C ASN A 81 7.90 -9.44 -17.17
N ALA A 82 7.65 -8.14 -16.98
CA ALA A 82 8.67 -7.20 -16.55
C ALA A 82 8.89 -7.28 -15.03
N LEU A 83 10.15 -7.11 -14.62
CA LEU A 83 10.47 -6.79 -13.25
C LEU A 83 10.09 -5.32 -12.99
N LEU A 84 9.22 -5.11 -12.01
CA LEU A 84 8.65 -3.81 -11.67
C LEU A 84 9.20 -3.32 -10.34
N TRP A 85 9.27 -2.00 -10.18
CA TRP A 85 9.65 -1.37 -8.92
C TRP A 85 8.77 -0.14 -8.70
N LEU A 86 7.94 -0.19 -7.66
CA LEU A 86 7.10 0.93 -7.25
C LEU A 86 7.83 1.73 -6.18
N ARG A 87 8.05 3.02 -6.45
CA ARG A 87 8.76 3.93 -5.55
C ARG A 87 7.82 4.97 -4.95
N ASN A 88 7.84 5.15 -3.63
CA ASN A 88 7.14 6.23 -2.92
C ASN A 88 8.11 7.40 -2.68
N HIS A 89 7.92 8.49 -3.42
CA HIS A 89 8.77 9.67 -3.36
C HIS A 89 8.40 10.66 -2.24
N THR A 90 7.41 10.33 -1.42
CA THR A 90 6.95 11.20 -0.31
C THR A 90 7.53 10.75 1.03
N ARG A 91 7.49 9.44 1.32
CA ARG A 91 7.82 8.89 2.64
C ARG A 91 8.62 7.59 2.63
N GLY A 92 8.70 6.89 1.50
CA GLY A 92 9.22 5.52 1.43
C GLY A 92 10.73 5.42 1.60
N LYS A 93 11.18 4.45 2.43
CA LYS A 93 12.60 4.04 2.56
C LYS A 93 12.85 2.58 2.18
N GLU A 94 11.82 1.75 2.20
CA GLU A 94 11.91 0.32 1.88
C GLU A 94 10.98 -0.01 0.71
N GLU A 95 11.57 -0.34 -0.42
CA GLU A 95 10.87 -0.68 -1.66
C GLU A 95 11.55 -1.89 -2.26
N ARG A 96 10.77 -2.86 -2.74
CA ARG A 96 11.31 -4.09 -3.33
C ARG A 96 10.76 -4.28 -4.72
N ALA A 97 11.63 -4.67 -5.65
CA ALA A 97 11.22 -5.05 -6.98
C ALA A 97 10.34 -6.32 -6.93
N PHE A 98 9.37 -6.41 -7.83
CA PHE A 98 8.38 -7.49 -7.88
C PHE A 98 8.00 -7.81 -9.33
N TYR A 99 7.47 -9.02 -9.54
CA TYR A 99 6.73 -9.39 -10.74
C TYR A 99 5.24 -9.19 -10.52
N TYR A 100 4.48 -8.92 -11.57
CA TYR A 100 3.03 -8.80 -11.50
C TYR A 100 2.38 -9.91 -12.31
N GLU A 101 1.89 -10.94 -11.62
CA GLU A 101 1.33 -12.14 -12.23
C GLU A 101 -0.07 -12.41 -11.68
N HIS A 102 -1.02 -12.66 -12.57
CA HIS A 102 -2.42 -12.98 -12.21
C HIS A 102 -3.06 -11.98 -11.23
N GLY A 103 -2.75 -10.69 -11.39
CA GLY A 103 -3.28 -9.62 -10.53
C GLY A 103 -2.59 -9.49 -9.16
N LYS A 104 -1.45 -10.16 -8.95
CA LYS A 104 -0.73 -10.18 -7.67
C LYS A 104 0.72 -9.77 -7.85
N GLN A 105 1.26 -9.09 -6.84
CA GLN A 105 2.69 -8.84 -6.71
C GLN A 105 3.39 -10.09 -6.19
N ILE A 106 4.41 -10.55 -6.91
CA ILE A 106 5.25 -11.68 -6.56
C ILE A 106 6.67 -11.16 -6.32
N PHE A 107 7.18 -11.30 -5.10
CA PHE A 107 8.52 -10.84 -4.74
C PHE A 107 9.55 -11.98 -4.90
N PRO A 108 10.66 -11.76 -5.61
CA PRO A 108 11.75 -12.73 -5.72
C PRO A 108 12.58 -12.89 -4.43
#